data_AF-T1C6B6-F1
#
_entry.id   AF-T1C6B6-F1
#
_cell.length_a   1.000
_cell.length_b   1.000
_cell.length_c   1.000
_cell.angle_alpha   90.00
_cell.angle_beta   90.00
_cell.angle_gamma   90.00
#
_symmetry.space_group_name_H-M   'P 1'
#
loop_
_entity.id
_entity.type
_entity.pdbx_description
1 polymer ?
#
loop_
_entity_poly.entity_id
_entity_poly.type
_entity_poly.pdbx_seq_one_letter_code
_entity_poly.pdbx_strand_id
1 'polypeptide(L)'
;MSDLLWKKDGVRIDARIMRFLAGDDVLLDREFFLYDITASKAHVEGLARIGLLGDDECVALLRELDALAADFRSGAFVLDARHEDGHSAIEARLTERF
;
A
#
# COMPACT_ATOMS: atom_id res chain seq x y z
N MET A 1 -6.70 -15.24 3.25
CA MET A 1 -6.52 -13.82 3.59
C MET A 1 -5.17 -13.72 4.26
N SER A 2 -4.32 -12.80 3.79
CA SER A 2 -3.10 -12.44 4.53
C SER A 2 -3.46 -12.09 5.97
N ASP A 3 -2.56 -12.32 6.92
CA ASP A 3 -2.69 -11.68 8.23
C ASP A 3 -2.73 -10.15 8.01
N LEU A 4 -3.54 -9.46 8.81
CA LEU A 4 -3.69 -8.01 8.69
C LEU A 4 -2.36 -7.33 9.11
N LEU A 5 -1.83 -6.42 8.30
CA LEU A 5 -0.54 -5.76 8.51
C LEU A 5 -0.49 -5.00 9.86
N TRP A 6 -1.59 -4.39 10.28
CA TRP A 6 -1.65 -3.64 11.54
C TRP A 6 -1.96 -4.50 12.77
N LYS A 7 -2.34 -5.77 12.59
CA LYS A 7 -2.76 -6.64 13.69
C LYS A 7 -1.56 -6.98 14.57
N LYS A 8 -1.72 -6.76 15.88
CA LYS A 8 -0.74 -7.15 16.89
C LYS A 8 -0.82 -8.64 17.21
N ASP A 9 0.33 -9.22 17.56
CA ASP A 9 0.43 -10.61 17.99
C ASP A 9 -0.49 -10.94 19.16
N GLY A 10 -1.12 -12.12 19.10
CA GLY A 10 -2.04 -12.60 20.13
C GLY A 10 -3.43 -11.94 20.13
N VAL A 11 -3.68 -10.97 19.25
CA VAL A 11 -5.01 -10.33 19.13
C VAL A 11 -5.89 -11.08 18.14
N ARG A 12 -7.07 -11.50 18.59
CA ARG A 12 -8.10 -12.05 17.72
C ARG A 12 -8.96 -10.93 17.15
N ILE A 13 -9.08 -10.90 15.83
CA ILE A 13 -9.93 -9.94 15.11
C ILE A 13 -11.32 -10.55 14.90
N ASP A 14 -12.37 -9.79 15.24
CA ASP A 14 -13.77 -10.20 14.97
C ASP A 14 -14.15 -9.79 13.54
N ALA A 15 -14.55 -10.77 12.73
CA ALA A 15 -14.92 -10.56 11.33
C ALA A 15 -16.12 -9.62 11.15
N ARG A 16 -17.00 -9.50 12.16
CA ARG A 16 -18.13 -8.54 12.11
C ARG A 16 -17.66 -7.11 12.28
N ILE A 17 -16.64 -6.89 13.13
CA ILE A 17 -16.03 -5.57 13.32
C ILE A 17 -15.32 -5.16 12.03
N MET A 18 -14.53 -6.04 11.42
CA MET A 18 -13.85 -5.75 10.15
C MET A 18 -14.83 -5.40 9.04
N ARG A 19 -15.93 -6.16 8.91
CA ARG A 19 -16.96 -5.87 7.91
C ARG A 19 -17.63 -4.52 8.12
N PHE A 20 -17.78 -4.09 9.38
CA PHE A 20 -18.39 -2.80 9.69
C PHE A 20 -17.43 -1.62 9.48
N LEU A 21 -16.15 -1.78 9.82
CA LEU A 21 -15.17 -0.70 9.77
C LEU A 21 -14.50 -0.55 8.40
N ALA A 22 -14.23 -1.65 7.70
CA ALA A 22 -13.42 -1.66 6.47
C ALA A 22 -14.15 -2.30 5.27
N GLY A 23 -15.43 -2.64 5.41
CA GLY A 23 -16.15 -3.57 4.53
C GLY A 23 -15.97 -3.34 3.03
N ASP A 24 -16.14 -2.10 2.58
CA ASP A 24 -16.03 -1.68 1.17
C ASP A 24 -14.79 -0.82 0.89
N ASP A 25 -13.87 -0.67 1.86
CA ASP A 25 -12.72 0.24 1.77
C ASP A 25 -11.86 -0.07 0.54
N VAL A 26 -11.53 -1.35 0.32
CA VAL A 26 -10.81 -1.82 -0.88
C VAL A 26 -11.46 -1.36 -2.20
N LEU A 27 -12.79 -1.24 -2.25
CA LEU A 27 -13.49 -0.78 -3.45
C LEU A 27 -13.44 0.74 -3.56
N LEU A 28 -13.68 1.46 -2.46
CA LEU A 28 -13.69 2.92 -2.42
C LEU A 28 -12.28 3.50 -2.62
N ASP A 29 -11.27 2.85 -2.06
CA ASP A 29 -9.86 3.23 -2.17
C ASP A 29 -9.34 3.19 -3.60
N ARG A 30 -9.98 2.46 -4.51
CA ARG A 30 -9.64 2.50 -5.94
C ARG A 30 -9.73 3.90 -6.51
N GLU A 31 -10.65 4.71 -6.02
CA GLU A 31 -10.80 6.12 -6.42
C GLU A 31 -9.63 6.98 -5.91
N PHE A 32 -8.99 6.55 -4.82
CA PHE A 32 -7.92 7.29 -4.14
C PHE A 32 -6.51 6.71 -4.38
N PHE A 33 -6.40 5.50 -4.93
CA PHE A 33 -5.17 4.72 -4.96
C PHE A 33 -3.99 5.44 -5.64
N LEU A 34 -4.25 6.14 -6.75
CA LEU A 34 -3.21 6.92 -7.43
C LEU A 34 -2.74 8.14 -6.61
N TYR A 35 -3.62 8.70 -5.77
CA TYR A 35 -3.25 9.78 -4.87
C TYR A 35 -2.43 9.25 -3.69
N ASP A 36 -2.77 8.08 -3.18
CA ASP A 36 -2.00 7.42 -2.12
C ASP A 36 -0.59 7.03 -2.59
N ILE A 37 -0.45 6.53 -3.82
CA ILE A 37 0.87 6.34 -4.45
C ILE A 37 1.64 7.66 -4.55
N THR A 38 0.96 8.76 -4.90
CA THR A 38 1.60 10.09 -4.99
C THR A 38 2.09 10.58 -3.62
N ALA A 39 1.26 10.42 -2.58
CA ALA A 39 1.63 10.74 -1.21
C ALA A 39 2.80 9.86 -0.72
N SER A 40 2.76 8.57 -1.05
CA SER A 40 3.83 7.61 -0.74
C SER A 40 5.16 8.04 -1.38
N LYS A 41 5.17 8.46 -2.65
CA LYS A 41 6.37 9.00 -3.31
C LYS A 41 6.94 10.21 -2.57
N ALA A 42 6.09 11.16 -2.19
CA ALA A 42 6.50 12.33 -1.42
C ALA A 42 7.09 11.94 -0.06
N HIS A 43 6.55 10.90 0.58
CA HIS A 43 7.08 10.37 1.83
C HIS A 43 8.49 9.75 1.65
N VAL A 44 8.69 8.94 0.60
CA VAL A 44 10.01 8.38 0.25
C VAL A 44 11.05 9.49 0.06
N GLU A 45 10.73 10.52 -0.72
CA GLU A 45 11.61 11.68 -0.93
C GLU A 45 11.90 12.44 0.38
N GLY A 46 10.89 12.54 1.26
CA GLY A 46 11.04 13.13 2.59
C GLY A 46 12.02 12.36 3.46
N LEU A 47 11.91 11.03 3.48
CA LEU A 47 12.81 10.14 4.24
C LEU A 47 14.25 10.20 3.73
N ALA A 48 14.45 10.23 2.41
CA ALA A 48 15.78 10.41 1.82
C ALA A 48 16.39 11.76 2.22
N ARG A 49 15.59 12.83 2.17
CA ARG A 49 16.04 14.19 2.54
C ARG A 49 16.54 14.30 3.98
N ILE A 50 15.96 13.54 4.90
CA ILE A 50 16.38 13.53 6.31
C ILE A 50 17.45 12.46 6.60
N GLY A 51 17.93 11.76 5.58
CA GLY A 51 19.00 10.76 5.70
C GLY A 51 18.56 9.43 6.31
N LEU A 52 17.26 9.11 6.31
CA LEU A 52 16.76 7.79 6.73
C LEU A 52 16.73 6.77 5.60
N LEU A 53 16.75 7.22 4.34
CA LEU A 53 16.91 6.37 3.16
C LEU A 53 18.13 6.83 2.37
N GLY A 54 18.88 5.87 1.82
CA GLY A 54 19.93 6.14 0.85
C GLY A 54 19.36 6.56 -0.51
N ASP A 55 20.18 7.20 -1.33
CA ASP A 55 19.77 7.66 -2.67
C ASP A 55 19.33 6.49 -3.57
N ASP A 56 20.06 5.36 -3.51
CA ASP A 56 19.73 4.16 -4.28
C ASP A 56 18.40 3.54 -3.85
N GLU A 57 18.11 3.52 -2.55
CA GLU A 57 16.85 3.04 -1.99
C GLU A 57 15.69 3.95 -2.41
N CYS A 58 15.88 5.27 -2.34
CA CYS A 58 14.92 6.26 -2.78
C CYS A 58 14.55 6.06 -4.26
N VAL A 59 15.56 5.99 -5.14
CA VAL A 59 15.35 5.80 -6.58
C VAL A 59 14.61 4.49 -6.86
N ALA A 60 14.99 3.41 -6.20
CA ALA A 60 14.36 2.10 -6.41
C ALA A 60 12.89 2.08 -5.92
N LEU A 61 12.59 2.65 -4.75
CA LEU A 61 11.21 2.77 -4.25
C LEU A 61 10.33 3.64 -5.15
N LEU A 62 10.84 4.80 -5.61
CA LEU A 62 10.09 5.67 -6.54
C LEU A 62 9.78 4.96 -7.86
N ARG A 63 10.73 4.16 -8.38
CA ARG A 63 10.52 3.35 -9.59
C ARG A 63 9.42 2.31 -9.40
N GLU A 64 9.42 1.58 -8.28
CA GLU A 64 8.39 0.57 -8.02
C GLU A 64 7.01 1.19 -7.78
N LEU A 65 6.93 2.36 -7.16
CA LEU A 65 5.70 3.14 -7.03
C LEU A 65 5.16 3.61 -8.40
N ASP A 66 6.02 4.06 -9.30
CA ASP A 66 5.62 4.41 -10.67
C ASP A 66 5.16 3.19 -11.47
N ALA A 67 5.82 2.04 -11.29
CA ALA A 67 5.40 0.78 -11.89
C ALA A 67 4.01 0.34 -11.37
N LEU A 68 3.78 0.42 -10.05
CA LEU A 68 2.48 0.11 -9.46
C LEU A 68 1.37 1.03 -10.00
N ALA A 69 1.63 2.34 -10.13
CA ALA A 69 0.68 3.28 -10.70
C ALA A 69 0.33 2.94 -12.16
N ALA A 70 1.33 2.54 -12.95
CA ALA A 70 1.12 2.10 -14.33
C ALA A 70 0.32 0.79 -14.41
N ASP A 71 0.64 -0.19 -13.56
CA ASP A 71 -0.08 -1.46 -13.47
C ASP A 71 -1.54 -1.23 -13.06
N PHE A 72 -1.80 -0.32 -12.12
CA PHE A 72 -3.17 0.03 -11.71
C PHE A 72 -3.96 0.72 -12.83
N ARG A 73 -3.37 1.72 -13.50
CA ARG A 73 -4.05 2.43 -14.62
C ARG A 73 -4.38 1.52 -15.80
N SER A 74 -3.53 0.54 -16.08
CA SER A 74 -3.75 -0.43 -17.16
C SER A 74 -4.72 -1.55 -16.79
N GLY A 75 -5.05 -1.69 -15.51
CA GLY A 75 -5.83 -2.80 -14.97
C GLY A 75 -5.02 -4.09 -14.79
N ALA A 76 -3.71 -4.07 -15.01
CA ALA A 76 -2.82 -5.20 -14.74
C ALA A 76 -2.70 -5.48 -13.24
N PHE A 77 -2.81 -4.45 -12.42
CA PHE A 77 -3.00 -4.55 -10.97
C PHE A 77 -4.42 -4.11 -10.60
N VAL A 78 -5.11 -4.94 -9.83
CA VAL A 78 -6.46 -4.64 -9.31
C VAL A 78 -6.37 -4.68 -7.79
N LEU A 79 -6.71 -3.56 -7.15
CA LEU A 79 -6.88 -3.50 -5.70
C LEU A 79 -8.12 -4.33 -5.32
N ASP A 80 -7.91 -5.51 -4.77
CA ASP A 80 -8.98 -6.45 -4.39
C ASP A 80 -8.83 -6.94 -2.96
N ALA A 81 -9.78 -7.78 -2.52
CA ALA A 81 -9.93 -8.26 -1.15
C ALA A 81 -8.79 -9.16 -0.64
N ARG A 82 -7.71 -9.35 -1.42
CA ARG A 82 -6.45 -9.90 -0.90
C ARG A 82 -5.76 -8.92 0.03
N HIS A 83 -5.97 -7.63 -0.19
CA HIS A 83 -5.45 -6.53 0.63
C HIS A 83 -6.56 -6.01 1.54
N GLU A 84 -6.17 -5.24 2.55
CA GLU A 84 -7.11 -4.63 3.50
C GLU A 84 -7.67 -3.33 2.96
N ASP A 85 -6.83 -2.58 2.26
CA ASP A 85 -7.05 -1.20 1.81
C ASP A 85 -5.97 -0.83 0.78
N GLY A 86 -5.97 0.42 0.32
CA GLY A 86 -4.95 0.95 -0.59
C GLY A 86 -3.53 0.89 -0.02
N HIS A 87 -3.35 1.26 1.26
CA HIS A 87 -2.02 1.33 1.88
C HIS A 87 -1.36 -0.04 1.96
N SER A 88 -2.09 -1.05 2.45
CA SER A 88 -1.59 -2.42 2.57
C SER A 88 -1.22 -3.04 1.22
N ALA A 89 -1.90 -2.63 0.14
CA ALA A 89 -1.53 -3.03 -1.21
C ALA A 89 -0.20 -2.41 -1.68
N ILE A 90 0.05 -1.13 -1.38
CA ILE A 90 1.32 -0.47 -1.68
C ILE A 90 2.44 -1.15 -0.88
N GLU A 91 2.25 -1.36 0.42
CA GLU A 91 3.24 -2.01 1.29
C GLU A 91 3.57 -3.44 0.83
N ALA A 92 2.55 -4.24 0.50
CA ALA A 92 2.75 -5.59 -0.03
C ALA A 92 3.54 -5.56 -1.34
N ARG A 93 3.19 -4.67 -2.28
CA ARG A 93 3.89 -4.53 -3.56
C ARG A 93 5.37 -4.18 -3.38
N LEU A 94 5.67 -3.26 -2.47
CA LEU A 94 7.05 -2.82 -2.24
C LEU A 94 7.87 -3.90 -1.54
N THR A 95 7.31 -4.56 -0.52
CA THR A 95 8.03 -5.61 0.24
C THR A 95 8.22 -6.93 -0.53
N GLU A 96 7.39 -7.24 -1.53
CA GLU A 96 7.60 -8.41 -2.40
C GLU A 96 8.74 -8.22 -3.40
N ARG A 97 9.13 -6.96 -3.68
CA ARG A 97 10.08 -6.60 -4.75
C ARG A 97 11.33 -5.87 -4.26
N PHE A 98 11.40 -5.59 -2.96
CA PHE A 98 12.48 -4.86 -2.29
C PHE A 98 13.08 -5.70 -1.17
#